data_AF-A0A2R7SUK1-F1
#
_entry.id   AF-A0A2R7SUK1-F1
#
_cell.length_a   1.000
_cell.length_b   1.000
_cell.length_c   1.000
_cell.angle_alpha   90.00
_cell.angle_beta   90.00
_cell.angle_gamma   90.00
#
_symmetry.space_group_name_H-M   'P 1'
#
loop_
_entity.id
_entity.type
_entity.pdbx_description
1 polymer ?
#
loop_
_entity_poly.entity_id
_entity_poly.type
_entity_poly.pdbx_seq_one_letter_code
_entity_poly.pdbx_strand_id
1 'polypeptide(L)' 'MSDLKLDAEALYLELKRGVQRLLTPDTALVGIWSGGAWLAERLAADLGLAAGVIS' A
#
# COMPACT_ATOMS: atom_id res chain seq x y z
N MET A 1 19.02 5.48 -20.74
CA MET A 1 18.46 5.22 -19.40
C MET A 1 17.06 5.76 -19.42
N SER A 2 16.07 4.90 -19.68
CA SER A 2 14.67 5.26 -19.83
C SER A 2 14.22 6.03 -18.59
N ASP A 3 13.82 7.28 -18.81
CA ASP A 3 13.18 8.15 -17.84
C ASP A 3 11.91 7.42 -17.39
N LEU A 4 12.02 6.73 -16.25
CA LEU A 4 10.88 6.12 -15.59
C LEU A 4 10.03 7.32 -15.16
N LYS A 5 9.06 7.72 -15.99
CA LYS A 5 7.95 8.54 -15.53
C LYS A 5 7.29 7.73 -14.43
N LEU A 6 7.76 7.93 -13.19
CA LEU A 6 7.25 7.33 -11.97
C LEU A 6 5.84 7.88 -11.78
N ASP A 7 4.90 7.28 -12.52
CA ASP A 7 3.50 7.47 -12.25
C ASP A 7 3.22 6.76 -10.92
N ALA A 8 3.25 7.54 -9.85
CA ALA A 8 3.01 7.06 -8.50
C ALA A 8 1.65 6.36 -8.37
N GLU A 9 0.66 6.75 -9.19
CA GLU A 9 -0.65 6.10 -9.20
C GLU A 9 -0.58 4.74 -9.91
N ALA A 10 0.14 4.64 -11.02
CA ALA A 10 0.36 3.35 -11.70
C ALA A 10 1.08 2.35 -10.77
N LEU A 11 2.11 2.80 -10.05
CA LEU A 11 2.83 1.98 -9.07
C LEU A 11 1.93 1.57 -7.90
N TYR A 12 1.09 2.49 -7.41
CA TYR A 12 0.10 2.19 -6.38
C TYR A 12 -0.90 1.11 -6.83
N LEU A 13 -1.40 1.19 -8.07
CA LEU A 13 -2.32 0.20 -8.61
C LEU A 13 -1.68 -1.19 -8.80
N GLU A 14 -0.40 -1.24 -9.14
CA GLU A 14 0.36 -2.50 -9.16
C GLU A 14 0.55 -3.07 -7.76
N LEU A 15 0.91 -2.23 -6.78
CA LEU A 15 1.04 -2.63 -5.38
C LEU A 15 -0.29 -3.17 -4.84
N LYS A 16 -1.41 -2.46 -5.07
CA LYS A 16 -2.75 -2.86 -4.64
C LYS A 16 -3.13 -4.23 -5.17
N ARG A 17 -2.89 -4.48 -6.47
CA ARG A 17 -3.17 -5.78 -7.11
C ARG A 17 -2.31 -6.90 -6.54
N GLY A 18 -1.04 -6.62 -6.23
CA GLY A 18 -0.15 -7.58 -5.57
C GLY A 18 -0.64 -7.94 -4.16
N VAL A 19 -0.93 -6.92 -3.34
CA VAL A 19 -1.40 -7.09 -1.96
C VAL A 19 -2.73 -7.82 -1.90
N GLN A 20 -3.69 -7.52 -2.78
CA GLN A 20 -4.98 -8.23 -2.86
C GLN A 20 -4.84 -9.75 -2.97
N ARG A 21 -3.83 -10.24 -3.69
CA ARG A 21 -3.58 -11.67 -3.87
C ARG A 21 -2.99 -12.34 -2.62
N LEU A 22 -2.42 -11.54 -1.73
CA LEU A 22 -1.76 -11.99 -0.50
C LEU A 22 -2.66 -11.84 0.72
N LEU A 23 -3.85 -11.22 0.58
CA LEU A 23 -4.78 -11.02 1.68
C LEU A 23 -5.34 -12.34 2.20
N THR A 24 -5.13 -12.55 3.49
CA THR A 24 -5.83 -13.55 4.30
C THR A 24 -6.64 -12.83 5.39
N PRO A 25 -7.60 -13.51 6.04
CA PRO A 25 -8.38 -12.91 7.13
C PRO A 25 -7.53 -12.34 8.28
N ASP A 26 -6.34 -12.90 8.51
CA ASP A 26 -5.40 -12.48 9.55
C ASP A 26 -4.36 -11.44 9.07
N THR A 27 -4.49 -10.92 7.85
CA THR A 27 -3.54 -9.95 7.31
C THR A 27 -3.82 -8.54 7.84
N ALA A 28 -2.81 -7.93 8.46
CA ALA A 28 -2.82 -6.53 8.85
C ALA A 28 -1.89 -5.72 7.95
N LEU A 29 -2.32 -4.52 7.57
CA LEU A 29 -1.50 -3.59 6.81
C LEU A 29 -0.89 -2.54 7.75
N VAL A 30 0.43 -2.39 7.72
CA VAL A 30 1.15 -1.46 8.60
C VAL A 30 2.09 -0.58 7.80
N GLY A 31 2.01 0.74 8.01
CA GLY A 31 2.91 1.71 7.43
C GLY A 31 3.96 2.21 8.42
N ILE A 32 5.20 2.40 7.95
CA ILE A 32 6.30 3.00 8.73
C ILE A 32 6.26 4.53 8.54
N TRP A 33 6.48 5.29 9.63
CA TRP A 33 6.48 6.77 9.67
C TRP A 33 7.70 7.43 8.98
N SER A 34 8.05 6.96 7.78
CA SER A 34 9.08 7.55 6.91
C SER A 34 8.53 7.91 5.51
N GLY A 35 7.22 7.75 5.31
CA GLY A 35 6.51 7.96 4.04
C GLY A 35 5.50 6.84 3.71
N GLY A 36 5.62 5.69 4.38
CA GLY A 36 4.74 4.53 4.17
C GLY A 36 3.42 4.56 4.97
N ALA A 37 3.32 5.39 6.01
CA ALA A 37 2.12 5.50 6.86
C ALA A 37 0.87 5.90 6.04
N TRP A 38 0.95 7.01 5.29
CA TRP A 38 -0.16 7.46 4.43
C TRP A 38 -0.51 6.46 3.32
N LEU A 39 0.50 5.79 2.74
CA LEU A 39 0.28 4.78 1.70
C LEU A 39 -0.44 3.55 2.25
N ALA A 40 -0.07 3.11 3.45
CA ALA A 40 -0.73 2.01 4.14
C ALA A 40 -2.18 2.37 4.49
N GLU A 41 -2.45 3.57 5.00
CA GLU A 41 -3.81 4.03 5.29
C GLU A 41 -4.68 4.05 4.03
N ARG A 42 -4.17 4.64 2.93
CA ARG A 42 -4.87 4.68 1.65
C ARG A 42 -5.16 3.27 1.11
N LEU A 43 -4.16 2.39 1.16
CA LEU A 43 -4.30 1.02 0.67
C LEU A 43 -5.26 0.19 1.53
N ALA A 44 -5.24 0.36 2.85
CA ALA A 44 -6.18 -0.31 3.76
C ALA A 44 -7.63 0.13 3.50
N ALA A 45 -7.87 1.44 3.33
CA ALA A 45 -9.19 1.97 2.99
C ALA A 45 -9.71 1.39 1.66
N ASP A 46 -8.83 1.33 0.65
CA ASP A 46 -9.12 0.79 -0.68
C ASP A 46 -9.41 -0.72 -0.72
N LEU A 47 -9.02 -1.44 0.33
CA LEU A 47 -9.17 -2.89 0.48
C LEU A 47 -10.18 -3.27 1.58
N GLY A 48 -10.74 -2.29 2.29
CA GLY A 48 -11.65 -2.52 3.41
C GLY A 48 -10.98 -3.15 4.64
N LEU A 49 -9.69 -2.88 4.84
CA LEU A 49 -8.88 -3.45 5.92
C LEU A 49 -8.60 -2.42 7.01
N ALA A 50 -8.23 -2.90 8.19
CA ALA A 50 -7.67 -2.03 9.24
C ALA A 50 -6.20 -1.71 8.93
N ALA A 51 -5.83 -0.42 9.01
CA ALA A 51 -4.45 0.05 8.92
C ALA A 51 -3.87 0.33 10.31
N GLY A 52 -2.59 -0.03 10.50
CA GLY A 52 -1.79 0.35 11.66
C GLY A 52 -0.60 1.23 11.27
N VAL A 53 -0.14 2.04 12.22
CA VAL A 53 1.08 2.86 12.08
C VAL A 53 2.01 2.54 13.23
N ILE A 54 3.28 2.26 12.93
CA ILE A 54 4.33 2.05 13.94
C ILE A 54 5.27 3.26 13.90
N SER A 55 5.50 3.86 15.06
CA SER A 55 6.46 4.96 15.30
C SER A 55 7.76 4.46 15.89
#